data_AF-A0ABD0QLQ3-F1
#
_entry.id   AF-A0ABD0QLQ3-F1
#
_cell.length_a   1.000
_cell.length_b   1.000
_cell.length_c   1.000
_cell.angle_alpha   90.00
_cell.angle_beta   90.00
_cell.angle_gamma   90.00
#
_symmetry.space_group_name_H-M   'P 1'
#
loop_
_entity.id
_entity.type
_entity.pdbx_description
1 polymer ?
#
loop_
_entity_poly.entity_id
_entity_poly.type
_entity_poly.pdbx_seq_one_letter_code
_entity_poly.pdbx_strand_id
1 'polypeptide(L)' 'VLQHSVDVTEEDRGPSQGNRMEMSIFYVIYFVVFPFFFVNIFVALIIITFQEQGDKMMEECSLEKNE' A
#
# COMPACT_ATOMS: atom_id res chain seq x y z
N VAL A 1 5.35 -22.61 22.45
CA VAL A 1 4.79 -21.24 22.47
C VAL A 1 4.13 -20.83 21.13
N LEU A 2 4.30 -21.57 20.02
CA LEU A 2 3.72 -21.18 18.71
C LEU A 2 2.41 -21.88 18.30
N GLN A 3 1.88 -22.84 19.06
CA GLN A 3 0.76 -23.69 18.62
C GLN A 3 -0.58 -23.41 19.31
N HIS A 4 -0.61 -22.51 20.31
CA HIS A 4 -1.84 -22.22 21.07
C HIS A 4 -2.51 -20.87 20.72
N SER A 5 -1.94 -20.08 19.81
CA SER A 5 -2.50 -18.76 19.47
C SER A 5 -3.34 -18.74 18.19
N VAL A 6 -3.62 -19.92 17.60
CA VAL A 6 -4.42 -20.07 16.37
C VAL A 6 -5.81 -20.67 16.68
N ASP A 7 -6.20 -20.74 17.95
CA ASP A 7 -7.49 -21.29 18.40
C ASP A 7 -8.38 -20.23 19.08
N VAL A 8 -8.29 -18.96 18.65
CA VAL A 8 -9.30 -17.96 19.03
C VAL A 8 -10.44 -18.00 18.01
N THR A 9 -11.27 -19.03 18.12
CA THR A 9 -12.71 -18.84 17.88
C THR A 9 -13.27 -18.08 19.08
N GLU A 10 -14.25 -17.20 18.85
CA GLU A 10 -14.88 -16.31 19.84
C GLU A 10 -15.06 -16.95 21.23
N GLU A 11 -14.97 -16.11 22.27
CA GLU A 11 -14.71 -16.35 23.72
C GLU A 11 -15.17 -17.66 24.40
N ASP A 12 -16.01 -18.51 23.79
CA ASP A 12 -16.56 -19.72 24.42
C ASP A 12 -16.91 -20.89 23.45
N ARG A 13 -16.36 -20.97 22.22
CA ARG A 13 -16.63 -22.11 21.31
C ARG A 13 -15.37 -22.72 20.69
N GLY A 14 -15.33 -24.06 20.66
CA GLY A 14 -14.28 -24.84 19.99
C GLY A 14 -14.20 -24.58 18.48
N PRO A 15 -13.07 -24.94 17.84
CA PRO A 15 -12.74 -24.52 16.47
C PRO A 15 -13.80 -24.98 15.46
N SER A 16 -14.58 -24.03 14.94
CA SER A 16 -15.60 -24.27 13.93
C SER A 16 -14.95 -24.28 12.54
N GLN A 17 -14.92 -25.45 11.89
CA GLN A 17 -14.51 -25.61 10.49
C GLN A 17 -15.51 -24.90 9.56
N GLY A 18 -15.30 -23.60 9.35
CA GLY A 18 -16.11 -22.76 8.46
C GLY A 18 -15.96 -21.26 8.71
N ASN A 19 -15.60 -20.86 9.94
CA ASN A 19 -15.56 -19.46 10.38
C ASN A 19 -14.32 -18.66 9.90
N ARG A 20 -13.60 -19.12 8.88
CA ARG A 20 -12.32 -18.51 8.43
C ARG A 20 -12.28 -18.13 6.94
N MET A 21 -13.36 -18.37 6.19
CA MET A 21 -13.42 -17.98 4.76
C MET A 21 -13.41 -16.45 4.61
N GLU A 22 -14.20 -15.74 5.41
CA GLU A 22 -14.26 -14.27 5.38
C GLU A 22 -12.91 -13.65 5.76
N MET A 23 -12.25 -14.19 6.79
CA MET A 23 -10.90 -13.77 7.19
C MET A 23 -9.86 -14.04 6.09
N SER A 24 -9.98 -15.14 5.36
CA SER A 24 -9.08 -15.47 4.24
C SER A 24 -9.22 -14.45 3.10
N ILE A 25 -10.45 -14.09 2.74
CA ILE A 25 -10.72 -13.08 1.69
C ILE A 25 -10.21 -11.71 2.12
N PHE A 26 -10.40 -11.34 3.40
CA PHE A 26 -9.86 -10.11 3.96
C PHE A 26 -8.34 -10.02 3.80
N TYR A 27 -7.62 -11.09 4.13
CA TYR A 27 -6.17 -11.13 3.93
C TYR A 27 -5.75 -11.04 2.47
N VAL A 28 -6.47 -11.68 1.54
CA VAL A 28 -6.17 -11.56 0.10
C VAL A 28 -6.30 -10.10 -0.37
N ILE A 29 -7.37 -9.41 0.03
CA ILE A 29 -7.56 -8.00 -0.32
C ILE A 29 -6.45 -7.15 0.31
N TYR A 30 -6.13 -7.37 1.59
CA TYR A 30 -5.08 -6.63 2.28
C TYR A 30 -3.68 -6.86 1.69
N PHE A 31 -3.31 -8.08 1.33
CA PHE A 31 -1.98 -8.39 0.80
C PHE A 31 -1.81 -8.11 -0.70
N VAL A 32 -2.90 -7.98 -1.45
CA VAL A 32 -2.84 -7.77 -2.91
C VAL A 32 -3.32 -6.37 -3.29
N VAL A 33 -4.54 -6.00 -2.89
CA VAL A 33 -5.19 -4.76 -3.34
C VAL A 33 -4.58 -3.54 -2.68
N PHE A 34 -4.34 -3.59 -1.35
CA PHE A 34 -3.73 -2.47 -0.64
C PHE A 34 -2.32 -2.11 -1.18
N PRO A 35 -1.36 -3.04 -1.32
CA PRO A 35 -0.06 -2.70 -1.88
C PRO A 35 -0.14 -2.28 -3.36
N PHE A 36 -1.05 -2.86 -4.15
CA PHE A 36 -1.26 -2.42 -5.52
C PHE A 36 -1.69 -0.95 -5.58
N PHE A 37 -2.67 -0.55 -4.77
CA PHE A 37 -3.10 0.84 -4.70
C PHE A 37 -2.00 1.78 -4.17
N PHE A 38 -1.28 1.33 -3.14
CA PHE A 38 -0.17 2.08 -2.56
C PHE A 38 0.93 2.37 -3.60
N VAL A 39 1.33 1.38 -4.39
CA VAL A 39 2.32 1.58 -5.47
C VAL A 39 1.81 2.55 -6.52
N ASN A 40 0.53 2.48 -6.92
CA ASN A 40 -0.02 3.41 -7.91
C ASN A 40 -0.01 4.87 -7.44
N ILE A 41 -0.42 5.12 -6.19
CA ILE A 41 -0.30 6.47 -5.61
C ILE A 41 1.15 6.90 -5.50
N PHE A 42 2.03 6.02 -5.02
CA PHE A 42 3.45 6.33 -4.85
C PHE A 42 4.11 6.71 -6.18
N VAL A 43 3.86 5.93 -7.24
CA VAL A 43 4.35 6.22 -8.60
C VAL A 43 3.82 7.56 -9.10
N ALA A 44 2.53 7.85 -8.92
CA ALA A 44 1.94 9.12 -9.33
C ALA A 44 2.58 10.32 -8.60
N LEU A 45 2.80 10.21 -7.29
CA LEU A 45 3.47 11.25 -6.50
C LEU A 45 4.89 11.49 -6.99
N ILE A 46 5.66 10.42 -7.23
CA ILE A 46 7.03 10.51 -7.74
C ILE A 46 7.04 11.22 -9.10
N ILE A 47 6.15 10.86 -10.03
CA ILE A 47 6.04 11.52 -11.34
C ILE A 47 5.78 13.02 -11.19
N ILE A 48 4.80 13.41 -10.36
CA ILE A 48 4.46 14.82 -10.13
C ILE A 48 5.65 15.57 -9.55
N THR A 49 6.34 15.00 -8.56
CA THR A 49 7.52 15.65 -7.97
C THR A 49 8.68 15.80 -8.97
N PHE A 50 8.86 14.85 -9.88
CA PHE A 50 9.87 14.95 -10.93
C PHE A 50 9.51 15.97 -11.99
N GLN A 51 8.22 16.08 -12.35
CA GLN A 51 7.75 17.13 -13.25
C GLN A 51 7.96 18.52 -12.62
N GLU A 52 7.57 18.71 -11.36
CA GLU A 52 7.75 19.98 -10.67
C GLU A 52 9.23 20.37 -10.54
N GLN A 53 10.11 19.42 -10.25
CA GLN A 53 11.57 19.66 -10.22
C GLN A 53 12.14 19.94 -11.61
N GLY A 54 11.68 19.21 -12.63
CA GLY A 54 12.09 19.41 -14.02
C GLY A 54 11.70 20.80 -14.55
N ASP A 55 10.48 21.23 -14.27
CA ASP A 55 9.97 22.54 -14.69
C ASP A 55 10.77 23.68 -14.04
N LYS A 56 11.06 23.58 -12.73
CA LYS A 56 11.90 24.55 -12.02
C LYS A 56 13.32 24.63 -12.58
N MET A 57 13.94 23.48 -12.87
CA MET A 57 15.28 23.43 -13.45
C MET A 57 15.31 24.03 -14.87
N MET A 58 14.25 23.84 -15.66
CA MET A 58 14.11 24.47 -16.97
C MET A 58 13.97 25.99 -16.88
N GLU A 59 13.19 26.49 -15.92
CA GLU A 59 13.00 27.93 -15.69
C GLU A 59 14.33 28.59 -15.31
N GLU A 60 15.10 28.01 -14.40
CA GLU A 60 16.42 28.51 -13.97
C GLU A 60 17.41 28.58 -15.15
N CYS A 61 17.49 27.54 -15.97
CA CYS A 61 18.34 27.51 -17.16
C CYS A 61 17.92 28.55 -18.23
N SER A 62 16.63 28.90 -18.29
CA SER A 62 16.12 29.95 -19.19
C SER A 62 16.48 31.36 -18.71
N LEU A 63 16.61 31.56 -17.39
CA LEU A 63 17.03 32.83 -16.80
C LEU A 63 18.54 33.04 -16.96
N GLU A 64 19.37 32.02 -16.71
CA GLU A 64 20.83 32.09 -16.90
C GLU A 64 21.25 32.42 -18.34
N LYS A 65 20.42 32.06 -19.33
CA LYS A 65 20.72 32.28 -20.75
C LYS A 65 20.29 33.66 -21.27
N ASN A 66 19.58 34.45 -20.45
CA ASN A 66 19.16 35.81 -20.76
C ASN A 66 20.03 36.89 -20.09
N GLU A 67 21.11 36.50 -19.39
CA GLU A 67 22.25 37.36 -19.03
C GLU A 67 23.39 37.20 -20.06
#